data_AF-A0A1Y4U9S3-F1
#
_entry.id   AF-A0A1Y4U9S3-F1
#
_cell.length_a   1.000
_cell.length_b   1.000
_cell.length_c   1.000
_cell.angle_alpha   90.00
_cell.angle_beta   90.00
_cell.angle_gamma   90.00
#
_symmetry.space_group_name_H-M   'P 1'
#
loop_
_entity.id
_entity.type
_entity.pdbx_description
1 polymer ?
#
loop_
_entity_poly.entity_id
_entity_poly.type
_entity_poly.pdbx_seq_one_letter_code
_entity_poly.pdbx_strand_id
1 'polypeptide(L)'
;MHMFGKKTGDYLNKCGILRHGYKLFAVLLLAFGMAACDDDNTAPEPDPEPTSTFQIHIGEGNIAQVDLGAPDNYPPAYMAVLVMEDLPADEKIIYMGSVYSTEDREPDVNDCTYLIDYSDDDQIQGWQWEVEPLYYGCLYLFHPLPGATYYVRGYVKTNKAEYYSNTIEIRSSLTDPVAENPEAYEIPVVFHLFPDAEGNYPVKDWMVREQLDYANHVYSHYFNLPGQTETGVRFVAATTAPDGQPLETPGIVHEKEAVEIDYTNVELDDQYIWDNEHALNVWVAPINNVYVDEYSIFAGFSFFPFFDEVDMLPGCDTPYEPGVVTGIFLNTRAMVLANDVMAFAHEAGHFLGLEHVYIEGDDYCDDTPWYDRKAYVETMRGNISFKRTNAATGEPFWSDNIMDYEYGFMAGITPDQVKRIQHTLQYAYLIPGEAGKEAPAVRSAGQPRRFGDKPVR
;
A
#
# COMPACT_ATOMS: atom_id res chain seq x y z
N MET A 1 10.42 -4.62 36.31
CA MET A 1 10.38 -4.37 34.85
C MET A 1 11.03 -5.50 34.04
N HIS A 2 11.09 -6.74 34.55
CA HIS A 2 11.76 -7.89 33.88
C HIS A 2 10.88 -9.15 33.79
N MET A 3 9.55 -8.99 33.89
CA MET A 3 8.58 -10.10 33.80
C MET A 3 7.72 -10.09 32.52
N PHE A 4 7.77 -9.03 31.71
CA PHE A 4 7.00 -8.96 30.46
C PHE A 4 7.71 -9.62 29.27
N GLY A 5 9.05 -9.54 29.18
CA GLY A 5 9.80 -10.15 28.07
C GLY A 5 9.83 -11.69 28.04
N LYS A 6 9.45 -12.37 29.13
CA LYS A 6 9.48 -13.85 29.20
C LYS A 6 8.20 -14.52 28.70
N LYS A 7 7.05 -13.81 28.73
CA LYS A 7 5.80 -14.34 28.16
C LYS A 7 5.78 -14.17 26.64
N THR A 8 6.20 -13.03 26.11
CA THR A 8 6.24 -12.76 24.66
C THR A 8 7.12 -13.77 23.91
N GLY A 9 8.24 -14.20 24.50
CA GLY A 9 9.11 -15.23 23.93
C GLY A 9 8.50 -16.64 23.88
N ASP A 10 7.63 -17.00 24.82
CA ASP A 10 6.90 -18.27 24.81
C ASP A 10 5.76 -18.24 23.77
N TYR A 11 5.13 -17.08 23.56
CA TYR A 11 4.15 -16.88 22.49
C TYR A 11 4.80 -16.91 21.10
N LEU A 12 5.91 -16.20 20.89
CA LEU A 12 6.63 -16.17 19.59
C LEU A 12 7.20 -17.55 19.21
N ASN A 13 7.65 -18.36 20.17
CA ASN A 13 8.08 -19.74 19.91
C ASN A 13 6.91 -20.67 19.54
N LYS A 14 5.69 -20.40 20.04
CA LYS A 14 4.46 -21.13 19.67
C LYS A 14 3.85 -20.61 18.36
N CYS A 15 4.05 -19.34 18.03
CA CYS A 15 3.70 -18.71 16.74
C CYS A 15 4.63 -19.18 15.60
N GLY A 16 5.67 -19.97 15.90
CA GLY A 16 6.75 -20.34 14.99
C GLY A 16 6.40 -21.32 13.87
N ILE A 17 5.13 -21.58 13.59
CA ILE A 17 4.72 -22.54 12.57
C ILE A 17 4.12 -21.85 11.36
N LEU A 18 4.91 -21.00 10.70
CA LEU A 18 4.87 -20.77 9.24
C LEU A 18 6.10 -19.92 8.87
N ARG A 19 7.13 -20.57 8.32
CA ARG A 19 8.18 -19.89 7.56
C ARG A 19 7.55 -19.52 6.23
N HIS A 20 7.26 -18.24 6.01
CA HIS A 20 6.39 -17.80 4.93
C HIS A 20 7.14 -17.83 3.59
N GLY A 21 6.73 -18.77 2.74
CA GLY A 21 6.89 -18.70 1.29
C GLY A 21 5.53 -19.03 0.68
N TYR A 22 4.59 -18.09 0.73
CA TYR A 22 3.26 -18.27 0.16
C TYR A 22 2.77 -16.99 -0.51
N LYS A 23 1.93 -17.19 -1.53
CA LYS A 23 1.45 -16.17 -2.46
C LYS A 23 0.44 -15.27 -1.76
N LEU A 24 0.68 -13.95 -1.69
CA LEU A 24 -0.41 -13.01 -1.46
C LEU A 24 -1.34 -13.11 -2.68
N PHE A 25 -2.61 -13.48 -2.44
CA PHE A 25 -3.64 -13.43 -3.47
C PHE A 25 -4.63 -12.34 -3.11
N ALA A 26 -4.86 -11.41 -4.04
CA ALA A 26 -5.97 -10.48 -3.96
C ALA A 26 -7.28 -11.27 -4.09
N VAL A 27 -8.11 -11.24 -3.05
CA VAL A 27 -9.44 -11.87 -3.08
C VAL A 27 -10.40 -10.91 -3.77
N LEU A 28 -10.77 -11.20 -5.01
CA LEU A 28 -11.96 -10.63 -5.64
C LEU A 28 -13.16 -11.47 -5.16
N LEU A 29 -13.86 -11.00 -4.12
CA LEU A 29 -15.09 -11.64 -3.67
C LEU A 29 -16.20 -11.38 -4.71
N LEU A 30 -16.41 -12.34 -5.61
CA LEU A 30 -17.63 -12.42 -6.39
C LEU A 30 -18.80 -12.69 -5.44
N ALA A 31 -19.62 -11.66 -5.19
CA ALA A 31 -20.87 -11.79 -4.46
C ALA A 31 -21.78 -12.79 -5.18
N PHE A 32 -21.98 -13.97 -4.60
CA PHE A 32 -23.00 -14.91 -5.08
C PHE A 32 -24.38 -14.33 -4.77
N GLY A 33 -25.06 -13.85 -5.82
CA GLY A 33 -26.45 -13.42 -5.75
C GLY A 33 -27.37 -14.57 -5.36
N MET A 34 -28.16 -14.35 -4.30
CA MET A 34 -29.33 -15.18 -4.04
C MET A 34 -30.37 -14.94 -5.13
N ALA A 35 -30.58 -15.94 -5.99
CA ALA A 35 -31.75 -15.97 -6.86
C ALA A 35 -33.00 -16.21 -6.01
N ALA A 36 -33.80 -15.18 -5.82
CA ALA A 36 -35.15 -15.30 -5.31
C ALA A 36 -36.02 -16.01 -6.36
N CYS A 37 -36.50 -17.20 -6.03
CA CYS A 37 -37.66 -17.82 -6.67
C CYS A 37 -38.72 -18.02 -5.59
N ASP A 38 -39.79 -17.23 -5.66
CA ASP A 38 -41.06 -17.56 -5.01
C ASP A 38 -41.67 -18.77 -5.75
N ASP A 39 -41.96 -19.85 -5.02
CA ASP A 39 -43.29 -20.46 -5.08
C ASP A 39 -43.52 -21.45 -3.92
N ASP A 40 -44.73 -21.36 -3.37
CA ASP A 40 -45.30 -22.12 -2.25
C ASP A 40 -44.93 -23.62 -2.22
N ASN A 41 -44.38 -24.06 -1.09
CA ASN A 41 -44.79 -25.33 -0.46
C ASN A 41 -44.29 -25.41 0.99
N THR A 42 -45.20 -25.71 1.91
CA THR A 42 -44.96 -25.94 3.33
C THR A 42 -43.93 -27.06 3.54
N ALA A 43 -42.67 -26.69 3.75
CA ALA A 43 -41.62 -27.56 4.25
C ALA A 43 -41.62 -27.54 5.79
N PRO A 44 -41.28 -28.66 6.46
CA PRO A 44 -41.10 -28.67 7.92
C PRO A 44 -39.99 -27.67 8.29
N GLU A 45 -40.11 -27.01 9.45
CA GLU A 45 -39.06 -26.14 9.99
C GLU A 45 -37.70 -26.87 9.89
N PRO A 46 -36.68 -26.27 9.26
CA PRO A 46 -35.35 -26.85 9.28
C PRO A 46 -34.93 -26.99 10.74
N ASP A 47 -34.40 -28.16 11.11
CA ASP A 47 -33.67 -28.29 12.38
C ASP A 47 -32.67 -27.12 12.45
N PRO A 48 -32.54 -26.43 13.60
CA PRO A 48 -31.59 -25.34 13.73
C PRO A 48 -30.22 -25.88 13.28
N GLU A 49 -29.62 -25.21 12.29
CA GLU A 49 -28.28 -25.61 11.85
C GLU A 49 -27.40 -25.68 13.10
N PRO A 50 -26.65 -26.80 13.28
CA PRO A 50 -25.76 -26.90 14.42
C PRO A 50 -24.80 -25.70 14.35
N THR A 51 -24.92 -24.80 15.32
CA THR A 51 -23.98 -23.69 15.49
C THR A 51 -22.58 -24.28 15.54
N SER A 52 -21.73 -23.87 14.59
CA SER A 52 -20.34 -24.33 14.52
C SER A 52 -19.67 -24.20 15.88
N THR A 53 -18.90 -25.22 16.27
CA THR A 53 -18.09 -25.18 17.49
C THR A 53 -16.86 -24.28 17.34
N PHE A 54 -16.56 -23.85 16.11
CA PHE A 54 -15.37 -23.08 15.79
C PHE A 54 -15.41 -21.71 16.47
N GLN A 55 -14.40 -21.43 17.28
CA GLN A 55 -14.26 -20.14 17.98
C GLN A 55 -12.98 -19.46 17.53
N ILE A 56 -13.08 -18.17 17.22
CA ILE A 56 -11.92 -17.35 16.89
C ILE A 56 -11.91 -16.06 17.71
N HIS A 57 -10.75 -15.69 18.24
CA HIS A 57 -10.59 -14.47 19.04
C HIS A 57 -9.17 -13.90 18.99
N ILE A 58 -9.03 -12.60 19.25
CA ILE A 58 -7.75 -11.93 19.47
C ILE A 58 -7.76 -11.37 20.90
N GLY A 59 -6.92 -11.91 21.78
CA GLY A 59 -6.78 -11.41 23.15
C GLY A 59 -5.94 -10.14 23.22
N GLU A 60 -6.12 -9.32 24.25
CA GLU A 60 -5.31 -8.09 24.46
C GLU A 60 -3.80 -8.39 24.53
N GLY A 61 -3.41 -9.54 25.10
CA GLY A 61 -2.02 -10.00 25.15
C GLY A 61 -1.47 -10.57 23.85
N ASN A 62 -2.29 -10.64 22.80
CA ASN A 62 -1.93 -11.18 21.48
C ASN A 62 -1.52 -10.10 20.48
N ILE A 63 -1.43 -8.85 20.92
CA ILE A 63 -0.83 -7.76 20.17
C ILE A 63 0.57 -7.55 20.72
N ALA A 64 1.57 -7.64 19.85
CA ALA A 64 2.96 -7.42 20.22
C ALA A 64 3.64 -6.48 19.23
N GLN A 65 4.52 -5.61 19.72
CA GLN A 65 5.48 -4.95 18.85
C GLN A 65 6.47 -6.00 18.31
N VAL A 66 6.72 -5.97 17.01
CA VAL A 66 7.64 -6.88 16.33
C VAL A 66 9.05 -6.35 16.49
N ASP A 67 9.95 -7.19 16.99
CA ASP A 67 11.39 -6.91 16.98
C ASP A 67 11.95 -7.27 15.60
N LEU A 68 12.09 -6.26 14.74
CA LEU A 68 12.74 -6.39 13.43
C LEU A 68 14.28 -6.41 13.54
N GLY A 69 14.84 -6.28 14.75
CA GLY A 69 16.26 -6.18 15.04
C GLY A 69 16.85 -4.80 14.72
N ALA A 70 16.02 -3.83 14.36
CA ALA A 70 16.43 -2.47 14.00
C ALA A 70 16.65 -1.58 15.24
N PRO A 71 17.48 -0.53 15.11
CA PRO A 71 17.65 0.46 16.17
C PRO A 71 16.31 1.10 16.62
N ASP A 72 16.22 1.51 17.88
CA ASP A 72 15.00 2.05 18.50
C ASP A 72 14.41 3.30 17.80
N ASN A 73 15.19 3.98 16.95
CA ASN A 73 14.76 5.14 16.18
C ASN A 73 14.06 4.79 14.86
N TYR A 74 13.89 3.51 14.53
CA TYR A 74 13.14 3.08 13.36
C TYR A 74 11.62 2.95 13.66
N PRO A 75 10.76 3.08 12.63
CA PRO A 75 9.32 2.89 12.79
C PRO A 75 8.99 1.55 13.48
N PRO A 76 8.05 1.53 14.44
CA PRO A 76 7.62 0.30 15.07
C PRO A 76 6.75 -0.51 14.10
N ALA A 77 6.79 -1.83 14.23
CA ALA A 77 5.83 -2.73 13.58
C ALA A 77 5.05 -3.50 14.65
N TYR A 78 3.82 -3.89 14.34
CA TYR A 78 2.95 -4.64 15.24
C TYR A 78 2.53 -5.97 14.62
N MET A 79 2.33 -6.99 15.46
CA MET A 79 1.75 -8.27 15.07
C MET A 79 0.53 -8.55 15.94
N ALA A 80 -0.57 -8.97 15.30
CA ALA A 80 -1.74 -9.51 15.97
C ALA A 80 -1.79 -11.03 15.82
N VAL A 81 -2.13 -11.74 16.89
CA VAL A 81 -2.25 -13.20 16.91
C VAL A 81 -3.72 -13.62 17.11
N LEU A 82 -4.26 -14.27 16.09
CA LEU A 82 -5.56 -14.92 16.11
C LEU A 82 -5.44 -16.29 16.78
N VAL A 83 -6.33 -16.54 17.73
CA VAL A 83 -6.50 -17.85 18.36
C VAL A 83 -7.73 -18.50 17.75
N MET A 84 -7.58 -19.72 17.28
CA MET A 84 -8.63 -20.51 16.66
C MET A 84 -8.76 -21.86 17.39
N GLU A 85 -9.99 -22.25 17.70
CA GLU A 85 -10.30 -23.40 18.55
C GLU A 85 -11.47 -24.20 17.98
N ASP A 86 -11.42 -25.52 18.14
CA ASP A 86 -12.55 -26.42 17.91
C ASP A 86 -13.17 -26.38 16.49
N LEU A 87 -12.33 -26.29 15.44
CA LEU A 87 -12.80 -26.40 14.05
C LEU A 87 -13.44 -27.79 13.82
N PRO A 88 -14.69 -27.86 13.35
CA PRO A 88 -15.34 -29.14 13.05
C PRO A 88 -14.56 -29.98 12.03
N ALA A 89 -14.50 -31.30 12.24
CA ALA A 89 -13.73 -32.22 11.41
C ALA A 89 -14.16 -32.27 9.92
N ASP A 90 -15.36 -31.80 9.60
CA ASP A 90 -15.90 -31.73 8.25
C ASP A 90 -15.86 -30.31 7.64
N GLU A 91 -15.18 -29.39 8.32
CA GLU A 91 -14.95 -28.01 7.90
C GLU A 91 -13.46 -27.78 7.60
N LYS A 92 -13.18 -27.06 6.51
CA LYS A 92 -11.83 -26.81 6.01
C LYS A 92 -11.59 -25.33 5.82
N ILE A 93 -10.48 -24.82 6.34
CA ILE A 93 -10.05 -23.43 6.14
C ILE A 93 -9.68 -23.23 4.66
N ILE A 94 -10.20 -22.17 4.06
CA ILE A 94 -9.84 -21.70 2.71
C ILE A 94 -8.96 -20.46 2.86
N TYR A 95 -9.44 -19.43 3.56
CA TYR A 95 -8.66 -18.22 3.84
C TYR A 95 -8.62 -17.96 5.33
N MET A 96 -7.49 -17.46 5.83
CA MET A 96 -7.40 -16.91 7.17
C MET A 96 -6.44 -15.72 7.21
N GLY A 97 -6.67 -14.84 8.19
CA GLY A 97 -5.98 -13.57 8.24
C GLY A 97 -6.70 -12.57 9.11
N SER A 98 -6.64 -11.31 8.71
CA SER A 98 -7.37 -10.23 9.36
C SER A 98 -7.88 -9.21 8.37
N VAL A 99 -8.80 -8.39 8.86
CA VAL A 99 -9.27 -7.17 8.23
C VAL A 99 -9.08 -6.01 9.19
N TYR A 100 -8.84 -4.81 8.67
CA TYR A 100 -8.76 -3.62 9.50
C TYR A 100 -9.31 -2.38 8.82
N SER A 101 -9.72 -1.43 9.66
CA SER A 101 -10.11 -0.09 9.26
C SER A 101 -9.58 0.92 10.27
N THR A 102 -9.32 2.16 9.85
CA THR A 102 -9.06 3.28 10.76
C THR A 102 -10.30 4.11 11.07
N GLU A 103 -11.45 3.77 10.48
CA GLU A 103 -12.73 4.45 10.70
C GLU A 103 -13.84 3.51 11.17
N ASP A 104 -13.93 2.30 10.61
CA ASP A 104 -14.93 1.30 11.01
C ASP A 104 -14.44 0.52 12.24
N ARG A 105 -15.29 0.45 13.27
CA ARG A 105 -15.00 -0.28 14.53
C ARG A 105 -15.38 -1.76 14.45
N GLU A 106 -16.06 -2.17 13.38
CA GLU A 106 -16.42 -3.55 13.11
C GLU A 106 -16.02 -3.93 11.68
N PRO A 107 -14.73 -3.78 11.30
CA PRO A 107 -14.29 -3.93 9.92
C PRO A 107 -14.64 -5.30 9.34
N ASP A 108 -14.82 -5.35 8.03
CA ASP A 108 -15.10 -6.58 7.29
C ASP A 108 -14.20 -6.72 6.06
N VAL A 109 -14.48 -7.73 5.23
CA VAL A 109 -13.72 -8.03 4.01
C VAL A 109 -13.78 -6.95 2.92
N ASN A 110 -14.61 -5.92 3.08
CA ASN A 110 -14.67 -4.74 2.21
C ASN A 110 -13.78 -3.59 2.71
N ASP A 111 -13.16 -3.72 3.89
CA ASP A 111 -12.09 -2.84 4.36
C ASP A 111 -10.71 -3.37 3.92
N CYS A 112 -9.64 -2.97 4.60
CA CYS A 112 -8.29 -3.40 4.26
C CYS A 112 -8.05 -4.84 4.75
N THR A 113 -7.48 -5.67 3.88
CA THR A 113 -7.39 -7.12 4.10
C THR A 113 -5.93 -7.61 4.18
N TYR A 114 -5.67 -8.53 5.10
CA TYR A 114 -4.44 -9.33 5.14
C TYR A 114 -4.84 -10.79 5.17
N LEU A 115 -5.13 -11.36 4.00
CA LEU A 115 -5.68 -12.71 3.86
C LEU A 115 -4.74 -13.60 3.05
N ILE A 116 -4.56 -14.84 3.51
CA ILE A 116 -3.75 -15.85 2.83
C ILE A 116 -4.61 -17.08 2.54
N ASP A 117 -4.42 -17.66 1.37
CA ASP A 117 -5.04 -18.92 0.96
C ASP A 117 -4.31 -20.11 1.58
N TYR A 118 -5.06 -20.95 2.28
CA TYR A 118 -4.58 -22.16 2.95
C TYR A 118 -5.35 -23.41 2.49
N SER A 119 -6.10 -23.36 1.38
CA SER A 119 -6.92 -24.49 0.92
C SER A 119 -6.10 -25.77 0.70
N ASP A 120 -4.84 -25.60 0.30
CA ASP A 120 -3.91 -26.67 -0.05
C ASP A 120 -2.75 -26.82 0.97
N ASP A 121 -2.80 -26.14 2.13
CA ASP A 121 -1.73 -26.23 3.13
C ASP A 121 -1.91 -27.43 4.06
N ASP A 122 -1.06 -28.45 3.89
CA ASP A 122 -1.11 -29.70 4.65
C ASP A 122 -1.08 -29.51 6.18
N GLN A 123 -0.38 -28.48 6.67
CA GLN A 123 -0.25 -28.24 8.10
C GLN A 123 -1.54 -27.65 8.68
N ILE A 124 -2.15 -26.69 7.99
CA ILE A 124 -3.42 -26.10 8.39
C ILE A 124 -4.56 -27.10 8.24
N GLN A 125 -4.62 -27.81 7.11
CA GLN A 125 -5.66 -28.82 6.86
C GLN A 125 -5.53 -30.04 7.80
N GLY A 126 -4.31 -30.33 8.27
CA GLY A 126 -4.01 -31.44 9.18
C GLY A 126 -3.98 -31.07 10.68
N TRP A 127 -4.30 -29.83 11.04
CA TRP A 127 -4.19 -29.35 12.41
C TRP A 127 -5.07 -30.17 13.38
N GLN A 128 -4.50 -30.52 14.54
CA GLN A 128 -5.18 -31.38 15.53
C GLN A 128 -6.04 -30.54 16.49
N TRP A 129 -7.17 -30.05 15.99
CA TRP A 129 -8.07 -29.13 16.70
C TRP A 129 -8.59 -29.65 18.05
N GLU A 130 -8.70 -30.96 18.24
CA GLU A 130 -9.10 -31.58 19.51
C GLU A 130 -7.99 -31.56 20.58
N VAL A 131 -6.74 -31.30 20.19
CA VAL A 131 -5.56 -31.36 21.06
C VAL A 131 -5.16 -29.99 21.56
N GLU A 132 -5.08 -29.01 20.65
CA GLU A 132 -4.65 -27.65 20.99
C GLU A 132 -5.19 -26.58 20.03
N PRO A 133 -5.37 -25.34 20.53
CA PRO A 133 -5.70 -24.18 19.70
C PRO A 133 -4.60 -23.88 18.69
N LEU A 134 -4.99 -23.35 17.53
CA LEU A 134 -4.06 -22.75 16.57
C LEU A 134 -3.83 -21.27 16.91
N TYR A 135 -2.56 -20.88 17.09
CA TYR A 135 -2.13 -19.49 17.27
C TYR A 135 -1.48 -19.01 15.97
N TYR A 136 -2.10 -18.04 15.32
CA TYR A 136 -1.73 -17.59 13.98
C TYR A 136 -1.45 -16.09 13.97
N GLY A 137 -0.28 -15.67 13.49
CA GLY A 137 0.03 -14.26 13.25
C GLY A 137 -0.82 -13.73 12.10
N CYS A 138 -1.99 -13.18 12.41
CA CYS A 138 -3.03 -12.84 11.45
C CYS A 138 -2.90 -11.44 10.85
N LEU A 139 -1.98 -10.63 11.38
CA LEU A 139 -1.62 -9.32 10.85
C LEU A 139 -0.16 -9.04 11.22
N TYR A 140 0.59 -8.53 10.26
CA TYR A 140 1.77 -7.72 10.52
C TYR A 140 1.48 -6.31 9.99
N LEU A 141 1.50 -5.32 10.87
CA LEU A 141 1.32 -3.90 10.54
C LEU A 141 2.69 -3.24 10.57
N PHE A 142 3.30 -3.05 9.40
CA PHE A 142 4.68 -2.59 9.26
C PHE A 142 4.82 -1.06 9.26
N HIS A 143 3.80 -0.35 8.78
CA HIS A 143 3.83 1.09 8.57
C HIS A 143 2.67 1.80 9.31
N PRO A 144 2.60 1.70 10.65
CA PRO A 144 1.55 2.36 11.42
C PRO A 144 1.71 3.88 11.33
N LEU A 145 0.67 4.59 10.89
CA LEU A 145 0.66 6.04 10.82
C LEU A 145 0.67 6.67 12.22
N PRO A 146 1.38 7.80 12.40
CA PRO A 146 1.32 8.57 13.65
C PRO A 146 -0.11 8.97 14.03
N GLY A 147 -0.45 8.77 15.31
CA GLY A 147 -1.78 9.10 15.86
C GLY A 147 -2.92 8.17 15.44
N ALA A 148 -2.69 7.25 14.49
CA ALA A 148 -3.73 6.36 14.00
C ALA A 148 -4.12 5.26 15.01
N THR A 149 -5.40 4.89 14.98
CA THR A 149 -5.94 3.72 15.66
C THR A 149 -6.51 2.78 14.60
N TYR A 150 -5.99 1.56 14.57
CA TYR A 150 -6.44 0.50 13.67
C TYR A 150 -7.39 -0.41 14.44
N TYR A 151 -8.63 -0.48 13.98
CA TYR A 151 -9.60 -1.48 14.42
C TYR A 151 -9.34 -2.75 13.62
N VAL A 152 -9.01 -3.85 14.28
CA VAL A 152 -8.59 -5.09 13.62
C VAL A 152 -9.51 -6.23 14.05
N ARG A 153 -9.94 -7.06 13.09
CA ARG A 153 -10.64 -8.33 13.34
C ARG A 153 -9.92 -9.44 12.61
N GLY A 154 -9.70 -10.56 13.30
CA GLY A 154 -9.32 -11.81 12.66
C GLY A 154 -10.47 -12.32 11.81
N TYR A 155 -10.14 -12.85 10.64
CA TYR A 155 -11.10 -13.38 9.68
C TYR A 155 -10.68 -14.78 9.25
N VAL A 156 -11.65 -15.68 9.18
CA VAL A 156 -11.47 -17.04 8.64
C VAL A 156 -12.63 -17.37 7.73
N LYS A 157 -12.33 -17.75 6.49
CA LYS A 157 -13.29 -18.33 5.56
C LYS A 157 -13.03 -19.82 5.44
N THR A 158 -14.07 -20.61 5.62
CA THR A 158 -14.04 -22.05 5.41
C THR A 158 -14.88 -22.43 4.19
N ASN A 159 -14.91 -23.72 3.87
CA ASN A 159 -15.83 -24.27 2.88
C ASN A 159 -17.32 -24.23 3.30
N LYS A 160 -17.64 -23.76 4.51
CA LYS A 160 -19.00 -23.73 5.06
C LYS A 160 -19.47 -22.36 5.51
N ALA A 161 -18.60 -21.54 6.08
CA ALA A 161 -18.97 -20.28 6.70
C ALA A 161 -17.81 -19.28 6.73
N GLU A 162 -18.13 -18.05 7.13
CA GLU A 162 -17.19 -16.98 7.42
C GLU A 162 -17.26 -16.63 8.90
N TYR A 163 -16.10 -16.45 9.52
CA TYR A 163 -15.96 -16.19 10.94
C TYR A 163 -15.15 -14.92 11.14
N TYR A 164 -15.60 -14.11 12.10
CA TYR A 164 -14.90 -12.92 12.54
C TYR A 164 -14.64 -12.98 14.04
N SER A 165 -13.45 -12.55 14.46
CA SER A 165 -13.15 -12.40 15.88
C SER A 165 -13.83 -11.16 16.47
N ASN A 166 -13.66 -10.97 17.78
CA ASN A 166 -13.80 -9.67 18.41
C ASN A 166 -12.90 -8.62 17.72
N THR A 167 -13.31 -7.35 17.72
CA THR A 167 -12.44 -6.24 17.33
C THR A 167 -11.43 -5.95 18.44
N ILE A 168 -10.20 -5.69 18.05
CA ILE A 168 -9.15 -5.12 18.88
C ILE A 168 -8.68 -3.77 18.31
N GLU A 169 -8.08 -2.93 19.16
CA GLU A 169 -7.47 -1.67 18.74
C GLU A 169 -5.94 -1.79 18.78
N ILE A 170 -5.27 -1.53 17.65
CA ILE A 170 -3.83 -1.28 17.60
C ILE A 170 -3.63 0.22 17.49
N ARG A 171 -3.00 0.84 18.49
CA ARG A 171 -2.74 2.28 18.51
C ARG A 171 -1.28 2.52 18.18
N SER A 172 -1.02 3.38 17.20
CA SER A 172 0.35 3.78 16.88
C SER A 172 0.98 4.47 18.09
N SER A 173 2.21 4.07 18.42
CA SER A 173 3.01 4.70 19.46
C SER A 173 3.63 6.02 19.00
N LEU A 174 3.63 6.27 17.69
CA LEU A 174 4.03 7.52 17.07
C LEU A 174 2.88 8.52 17.26
N THR A 175 3.17 9.69 17.82
CA THR A 175 2.12 10.67 18.17
C THR A 175 2.51 12.10 17.87
N ASP A 176 3.77 12.35 17.51
CA ASP A 176 4.21 13.68 17.16
C ASP A 176 3.55 14.09 15.84
N PRO A 177 3.16 15.36 15.67
CA PRO A 177 2.72 15.86 14.37
C PRO A 177 3.92 15.97 13.43
N VAL A 178 3.66 15.91 12.12
CA VAL A 178 4.64 16.32 11.11
C VAL A 178 5.10 17.75 11.40
N ALA A 179 6.41 17.97 11.38
CA ALA A 179 6.99 19.28 11.61
C ALA A 179 6.55 20.28 10.53
N GLU A 180 6.08 21.46 10.96
CA GLU A 180 5.75 22.56 10.06
C GLU A 180 7.01 23.03 9.31
N ASN A 181 6.89 23.16 8.00
CA ASN A 181 7.91 23.77 7.15
C ASN A 181 7.22 24.80 6.23
N PRO A 182 7.17 26.08 6.63
CA PRO A 182 6.51 27.13 5.84
C PRO A 182 7.17 27.41 4.49
N GLU A 183 8.39 26.92 4.27
CA GLU A 183 9.11 27.04 3.00
C GLU A 183 8.92 25.81 2.10
N ALA A 184 8.19 24.79 2.57
CA ALA A 184 7.93 23.60 1.76
C ALA A 184 7.04 23.94 0.57
N TYR A 185 7.36 23.35 -0.58
CA TYR A 185 6.54 23.42 -1.76
C TYR A 185 5.34 22.49 -1.62
N GLU A 186 4.14 23.06 -1.65
CA GLU A 186 2.90 22.30 -1.59
C GLU A 186 2.48 21.87 -3.00
N ILE A 187 2.34 20.57 -3.23
CA ILE A 187 1.80 19.98 -4.45
C ILE A 187 0.34 19.60 -4.18
N PRO A 188 -0.66 20.28 -4.78
CA PRO A 188 -2.04 19.84 -4.74
C PRO A 188 -2.20 18.48 -5.40
N VAL A 189 -2.89 17.55 -4.75
CA VAL A 189 -3.12 16.18 -5.23
C VAL A 189 -4.62 15.92 -5.33
N VAL A 190 -5.03 15.28 -6.41
CA VAL A 190 -6.39 14.75 -6.61
C VAL A 190 -6.33 13.26 -6.93
N PHE A 191 -7.07 12.47 -6.14
CA PHE A 191 -7.26 11.05 -6.35
C PHE A 191 -8.60 10.82 -7.06
N HIS A 192 -8.55 10.21 -8.24
CA HIS A 192 -9.70 9.74 -9.00
C HIS A 192 -9.97 8.29 -8.61
N LEU A 193 -11.02 8.06 -7.82
CA LEU A 193 -11.42 6.74 -7.36
C LEU A 193 -12.44 6.19 -8.35
N PHE A 194 -12.10 5.09 -9.00
CA PHE A 194 -13.01 4.42 -9.92
C PHE A 194 -13.79 3.30 -9.19
N PRO A 195 -15.09 3.15 -9.45
CA PRO A 195 -15.88 2.05 -8.93
C PRO A 195 -15.55 0.74 -9.68
N ASP A 196 -15.94 -0.38 -9.08
CA ASP A 196 -16.00 -1.67 -9.77
C ASP A 196 -17.16 -1.72 -10.78
N ALA A 197 -17.27 -2.83 -11.51
CA ALA A 197 -18.30 -3.02 -12.52
C ALA A 197 -19.73 -2.99 -11.94
N GLU A 198 -19.88 -3.25 -10.65
CA GLU A 198 -21.13 -3.22 -9.90
C GLU A 198 -21.46 -1.83 -9.32
N GLY A 199 -20.53 -0.87 -9.44
CA GLY A 199 -20.69 0.50 -8.94
C GLY A 199 -20.26 0.71 -7.49
N ASN A 200 -19.60 -0.27 -6.86
CA ASN A 200 -19.04 -0.12 -5.52
C ASN A 200 -17.63 0.47 -5.59
N TYR A 201 -17.18 1.14 -4.54
CA TYR A 201 -15.81 1.62 -4.42
C TYR A 201 -15.02 0.68 -3.48
N PRO A 202 -14.10 -0.14 -4.01
CA PRO A 202 -13.30 -1.02 -3.17
C PRO A 202 -12.35 -0.23 -2.27
N VAL A 203 -11.71 0.81 -2.82
CA VAL A 203 -10.87 1.74 -2.05
C VAL A 203 -11.75 2.77 -1.35
N LYS A 204 -11.56 2.92 -0.05
CA LYS A 204 -12.28 3.89 0.79
C LYS A 204 -11.51 5.19 0.92
N ASP A 205 -12.22 6.29 1.15
CA ASP A 205 -11.60 7.63 1.29
C ASP A 205 -10.52 7.67 2.39
N TRP A 206 -10.66 6.88 3.45
CA TRP A 206 -9.66 6.80 4.52
C TRP A 206 -8.35 6.16 4.03
N MET A 207 -8.41 5.14 3.17
CA MET A 207 -7.20 4.52 2.60
C MET A 207 -6.42 5.53 1.75
N VAL A 208 -7.12 6.43 1.06
CA VAL A 208 -6.51 7.52 0.29
C VAL A 208 -5.86 8.56 1.20
N ARG A 209 -6.53 8.94 2.30
CA ARG A 209 -5.93 9.82 3.31
C ARG A 209 -4.66 9.21 3.89
N GLU A 210 -4.65 7.91 4.17
CA GLU A 210 -3.47 7.23 4.68
C GLU A 210 -2.28 7.28 3.72
N GLN A 211 -2.50 7.10 2.41
CA GLN A 211 -1.45 7.25 1.38
C GLN A 211 -0.84 8.65 1.40
N LEU A 212 -1.68 9.69 1.43
CA LEU A 212 -1.26 11.09 1.44
C LEU A 212 -0.51 11.44 2.74
N ASP A 213 -1.04 11.00 3.88
CA ASP A 213 -0.42 11.19 5.18
C ASP A 213 0.93 10.48 5.23
N TYR A 214 1.01 9.22 4.80
CA TYR A 214 2.26 8.45 4.80
C TYR A 214 3.34 9.14 3.96
N ALA A 215 2.98 9.60 2.75
CA ALA A 215 3.90 10.37 1.92
C ALA A 215 4.42 11.61 2.65
N ASN A 216 3.54 12.37 3.31
CA ASN A 216 4.00 13.52 4.09
C ASN A 216 4.89 13.14 5.28
N HIS A 217 4.73 11.98 5.92
CA HIS A 217 5.67 11.52 6.95
C HIS A 217 7.05 11.20 6.38
N VAL A 218 7.12 10.55 5.21
CA VAL A 218 8.39 10.25 4.52
C VAL A 218 9.08 11.53 4.08
N TYR A 219 8.38 12.37 3.33
CA TYR A 219 8.93 13.57 2.71
C TYR A 219 9.29 14.66 3.72
N SER A 220 8.67 14.61 4.91
CA SER A 220 9.01 15.49 6.03
C SER A 220 10.13 14.98 6.93
N HIS A 221 10.70 13.81 6.63
CA HIS A 221 11.69 13.15 7.49
C HIS A 221 11.18 12.94 8.93
N TYR A 222 9.88 12.63 9.07
CA TYR A 222 9.21 12.48 10.35
C TYR A 222 9.92 11.46 11.27
N PHE A 223 10.33 10.33 10.69
CA PHE A 223 10.92 9.21 11.44
C PHE A 223 12.38 9.47 11.88
N ASN A 224 12.99 10.57 11.43
CA ASN A 224 14.35 10.96 11.77
C ASN A 224 15.39 9.84 11.57
N LEU A 225 15.32 9.15 10.43
CA LEU A 225 16.19 8.02 10.12
C LEU A 225 17.62 8.45 9.77
N PRO A 226 18.68 7.72 10.16
CA PRO A 226 20.05 8.12 9.87
C PRO A 226 20.32 8.12 8.37
N GLY A 227 20.92 9.19 7.84
CA GLY A 227 21.24 9.30 6.41
C GLY A 227 20.08 9.75 5.52
N GLN A 228 18.88 9.93 6.08
CA GLN A 228 17.71 10.49 5.39
C GLN A 228 17.55 11.97 5.76
N THR A 229 16.78 12.75 4.99
CA THR A 229 16.54 14.18 5.26
C THR A 229 15.19 14.67 4.76
N GLU A 230 14.74 15.80 5.30
CA GLU A 230 13.56 16.55 4.84
C GLU A 230 13.74 16.99 3.38
N THR A 231 12.69 16.83 2.59
CA THR A 231 12.71 17.08 1.14
C THR A 231 12.36 18.51 0.75
N GLY A 232 11.63 19.23 1.61
CA GLY A 232 11.02 20.51 1.29
C GLY A 232 9.74 20.39 0.45
N VAL A 233 9.13 19.20 0.36
CA VAL A 233 7.87 18.96 -0.36
C VAL A 233 6.78 18.56 0.62
N ARG A 234 5.56 19.05 0.37
CA ARG A 234 4.34 18.61 1.04
C ARG A 234 3.29 18.31 -0.01
N PHE A 235 2.58 17.21 0.16
CA PHE A 235 1.43 16.87 -0.66
C PHE A 235 0.16 17.32 0.06
N VAL A 236 -0.65 18.13 -0.60
CA VAL A 236 -1.87 18.68 0.00
C VAL A 236 -3.10 18.25 -0.81
N ALA A 237 -4.18 17.92 -0.12
CA ALA A 237 -5.43 17.56 -0.80
C ALA A 237 -5.97 18.78 -1.57
N ALA A 238 -6.17 18.63 -2.88
CA ALA A 238 -6.77 19.69 -3.70
C ALA A 238 -8.17 20.04 -3.16
N THR A 239 -8.50 21.32 -3.03
CA THR A 239 -9.80 21.74 -2.46
C THR A 239 -10.80 22.20 -3.51
N THR A 240 -10.35 22.42 -4.75
CA THR A 240 -11.17 22.88 -5.87
C THR A 240 -10.86 22.09 -7.13
N ALA A 241 -11.87 21.86 -7.97
CA ALA A 241 -11.74 21.36 -9.32
C ALA A 241 -11.12 22.42 -10.27
N PRO A 242 -10.68 22.05 -11.49
CA PRO A 242 -10.07 22.98 -12.45
C PRO A 242 -10.98 24.13 -12.90
N ASP A 243 -12.30 23.96 -12.79
CA ASP A 243 -13.30 25.01 -13.07
C ASP A 243 -13.52 25.97 -11.88
N GLY A 244 -12.81 25.76 -10.78
CA GLY A 244 -12.86 26.55 -9.55
C GLY A 244 -13.97 26.15 -8.58
N GLN A 245 -14.76 25.11 -8.86
CA GLN A 245 -15.75 24.61 -7.91
C GLN A 245 -15.07 23.88 -6.73
N PRO A 246 -15.56 24.04 -5.50
CA PRO A 246 -15.04 23.28 -4.37
C PRO A 246 -15.34 21.78 -4.51
N LEU A 247 -14.43 20.93 -4.06
CA LEU A 247 -14.67 19.48 -3.98
C LEU A 247 -15.51 19.12 -2.76
N GLU A 248 -16.32 18.07 -2.92
CA GLU A 248 -17.12 17.51 -1.82
C GLU A 248 -16.20 16.91 -0.75
N THR A 249 -15.25 16.10 -1.19
CA THR A 249 -14.16 15.57 -0.36
C THR A 249 -12.84 16.13 -0.87
N PRO A 250 -12.11 16.94 -0.10
CA PRO A 250 -10.81 17.45 -0.52
C PRO A 250 -9.88 16.33 -0.99
N GLY A 251 -9.27 16.54 -2.14
CA GLY A 251 -8.33 15.62 -2.77
C GLY A 251 -8.94 14.37 -3.38
N ILE A 252 -10.26 14.20 -3.37
CA ILE A 252 -10.92 12.97 -3.84
C ILE A 252 -12.04 13.30 -4.82
N VAL A 253 -12.04 12.58 -5.95
CA VAL A 253 -13.12 12.55 -6.93
C VAL A 253 -13.60 11.11 -7.05
N HIS A 254 -14.88 10.87 -6.75
CA HIS A 254 -15.53 9.59 -7.00
C HIS A 254 -16.07 9.56 -8.43
N GLU A 255 -15.36 8.85 -9.31
CA GLU A 255 -15.72 8.74 -10.72
C GLU A 255 -16.94 7.83 -10.90
N LYS A 256 -17.81 8.11 -11.88
CA LYS A 256 -19.10 7.41 -11.98
C LYS A 256 -19.05 6.12 -12.78
N GLU A 257 -18.03 5.95 -13.60
CA GLU A 257 -17.89 4.83 -14.52
C GLU A 257 -16.67 4.02 -14.13
N ALA A 258 -16.79 2.69 -14.18
CA ALA A 258 -15.66 1.81 -13.95
C ALA A 258 -14.63 1.98 -15.07
N VAL A 259 -13.36 2.09 -14.69
CA VAL A 259 -12.22 2.14 -15.61
C VAL A 259 -11.21 1.10 -15.16
N GLU A 260 -10.62 0.40 -16.13
CA GLU A 260 -9.45 -0.45 -15.92
C GLU A 260 -8.28 0.10 -16.74
N ILE A 261 -7.08 0.05 -16.18
CA ILE A 261 -5.87 0.57 -16.83
C ILE A 261 -5.06 -0.60 -17.39
N ASP A 262 -4.71 -0.50 -18.66
CA ASP A 262 -3.74 -1.40 -19.29
C ASP A 262 -2.34 -0.79 -19.15
N TYR A 263 -1.47 -1.44 -18.36
CA TYR A 263 -0.09 -0.97 -18.15
C TYR A 263 0.73 -0.86 -19.45
N THR A 264 0.41 -1.67 -20.46
CA THR A 264 1.20 -1.72 -21.70
C THR A 264 0.93 -0.57 -22.67
N ASN A 265 -0.28 0.00 -22.63
CA ASN A 265 -0.71 1.04 -23.57
C ASN A 265 -1.19 2.33 -22.90
N VAL A 266 -1.36 2.34 -21.57
CA VAL A 266 -1.79 3.47 -20.72
C VAL A 266 -2.66 4.49 -21.46
N GLU A 267 -3.94 4.16 -21.62
CA GLU A 267 -4.95 5.05 -22.21
C GLU A 267 -5.98 5.42 -21.14
N LEU A 268 -6.40 6.68 -21.13
CA LEU A 268 -7.45 7.19 -20.26
C LEU A 268 -8.21 8.30 -20.99
N ASP A 269 -9.54 8.33 -20.85
CA ASP A 269 -10.35 9.38 -21.47
C ASP A 269 -10.01 10.76 -20.88
N ASP A 270 -9.93 11.77 -21.76
CA ASP A 270 -9.61 13.16 -21.42
C ASP A 270 -10.47 13.74 -20.27
N GLN A 271 -11.69 13.22 -20.08
CA GLN A 271 -12.61 13.66 -19.01
C GLN A 271 -12.08 13.36 -17.60
N TYR A 272 -11.23 12.35 -17.45
CA TYR A 272 -10.63 11.93 -16.17
C TYR A 272 -9.27 12.57 -15.91
N ILE A 273 -8.79 13.42 -16.83
CA ILE A 273 -7.47 14.03 -16.75
C ILE A 273 -7.68 15.50 -16.42
N TRP A 274 -7.46 15.88 -15.17
CA TRP A 274 -7.41 17.29 -14.78
C TRP A 274 -6.17 17.96 -15.37
N ASP A 275 -6.20 19.29 -15.41
CA ASP A 275 -5.02 20.06 -15.77
C ASP A 275 -3.87 19.75 -14.80
N ASN A 276 -2.74 19.25 -15.34
CA ASN A 276 -1.58 18.88 -14.53
C ASN A 276 -0.93 20.09 -13.84
N GLU A 277 -1.16 21.32 -14.31
CA GLU A 277 -0.69 22.53 -13.61
C GLU A 277 -1.59 22.89 -12.40
N HIS A 278 -2.82 22.36 -12.35
CA HIS A 278 -3.78 22.59 -11.26
C HIS A 278 -3.60 21.62 -10.10
N ALA A 279 -3.48 20.32 -10.39
CA ALA A 279 -3.25 19.28 -9.39
C ALA A 279 -2.55 18.05 -9.99
N LEU A 280 -1.77 17.35 -9.15
CA LEU A 280 -1.21 16.06 -9.46
C LEU A 280 -2.35 15.05 -9.51
N ASN A 281 -2.59 14.50 -10.69
CA ASN A 281 -3.60 13.48 -10.90
C ASN A 281 -3.08 12.14 -10.38
N VAL A 282 -3.87 11.48 -9.54
CA VAL A 282 -3.64 10.11 -9.08
C VAL A 282 -4.86 9.26 -9.44
N TRP A 283 -4.71 8.29 -10.31
CA TRP A 283 -5.80 7.42 -10.75
C TRP A 283 -5.78 6.10 -9.99
N VAL A 284 -6.85 5.80 -9.27
CA VAL A 284 -7.01 4.60 -8.46
C VAL A 284 -7.96 3.63 -9.16
N ALA A 285 -7.40 2.70 -9.93
CA ALA A 285 -8.14 1.76 -10.76
C ALA A 285 -7.48 0.37 -10.75
N PRO A 286 -8.20 -0.70 -11.12
CA PRO A 286 -7.57 -1.99 -11.42
C PRO A 286 -6.56 -1.85 -12.56
N ILE A 287 -5.34 -2.34 -12.35
CA ILE A 287 -4.28 -2.33 -13.37
C ILE A 287 -4.05 -3.74 -13.90
N ASN A 288 -4.11 -3.90 -15.22
CA ASN A 288 -3.99 -5.14 -15.96
C ASN A 288 -2.70 -5.18 -16.80
N ASN A 289 -2.36 -6.36 -17.33
CA ASN A 289 -1.17 -6.60 -18.16
C ASN A 289 0.15 -6.18 -17.48
N VAL A 290 0.19 -6.27 -16.16
CA VAL A 290 1.35 -5.95 -15.32
C VAL A 290 2.32 -7.13 -15.23
N TYR A 291 3.57 -6.82 -14.93
CA TYR A 291 4.53 -7.84 -14.52
C TYR A 291 4.11 -8.45 -13.19
N VAL A 292 4.08 -9.79 -13.12
CA VAL A 292 3.78 -10.53 -11.90
C VAL A 292 5.10 -10.98 -11.27
N ASP A 293 5.38 -10.47 -10.08
CA ASP A 293 6.41 -11.02 -9.19
C ASP A 293 5.77 -12.11 -8.32
N GLU A 294 6.45 -13.24 -8.10
CA GLU A 294 5.89 -14.38 -7.35
C GLU A 294 5.54 -13.99 -5.89
N TYR A 295 6.24 -12.98 -5.35
CA TYR A 295 6.14 -12.59 -3.94
C TYR A 295 5.53 -11.20 -3.72
N SER A 296 5.11 -10.50 -4.77
CA SER A 296 4.62 -9.13 -4.67
C SER A 296 3.45 -8.85 -5.62
N ILE A 297 2.52 -8.01 -5.16
CA ILE A 297 1.47 -7.44 -6.00
C ILE A 297 1.98 -6.15 -6.65
N PHE A 298 1.51 -5.88 -7.87
CA PHE A 298 1.80 -4.63 -8.53
C PHE A 298 1.01 -3.49 -7.87
N ALA A 299 1.69 -2.60 -7.14
CA ALA A 299 1.06 -1.54 -6.35
C ALA A 299 0.69 -0.30 -7.16
N GLY A 300 1.53 0.09 -8.11
CA GLY A 300 1.33 1.30 -8.89
C GLY A 300 2.40 1.50 -9.95
N PHE A 301 2.29 2.61 -10.66
CA PHE A 301 3.31 3.15 -11.55
C PHE A 301 3.09 4.65 -11.74
N SER A 302 4.09 5.32 -12.29
CA SER A 302 4.05 6.74 -12.61
C SER A 302 4.86 7.03 -13.87
N PHE A 303 5.09 8.31 -14.17
CA PHE A 303 5.95 8.71 -15.28
C PHE A 303 7.06 9.61 -14.75
N PHE A 304 8.26 9.46 -15.29
CA PHE A 304 9.34 10.39 -15.01
C PHE A 304 8.98 11.83 -15.45
N PRO A 305 9.53 12.84 -14.77
CA PRO A 305 9.26 14.23 -15.10
C PRO A 305 9.79 14.59 -16.50
N PHE A 306 9.07 15.49 -17.17
CA PHE A 306 9.43 16.00 -18.49
C PHE A 306 10.20 17.31 -18.38
N PHE A 307 11.30 17.43 -19.12
CA PHE A 307 12.18 18.60 -19.10
C PHE A 307 12.43 19.16 -20.51
N ASP A 308 13.04 20.34 -20.57
CA ASP A 308 13.83 20.69 -21.76
C ASP A 308 15.12 19.85 -21.77
N GLU A 309 15.64 19.54 -22.97
CA GLU A 309 16.84 18.71 -23.12
C GLU A 309 18.06 19.22 -22.30
N VAL A 310 18.18 20.53 -22.11
CA VAL A 310 19.31 21.15 -21.39
C VAL A 310 19.23 20.99 -19.87
N ASP A 311 18.02 20.79 -19.33
CA ASP A 311 17.75 20.69 -17.90
C ASP A 311 17.41 19.25 -17.49
N MET A 312 17.45 18.30 -18.42
CA MET A 312 17.01 16.93 -18.21
C MET A 312 17.91 16.17 -17.24
N LEU A 313 17.31 15.57 -16.21
CA LEU A 313 18.02 14.71 -15.27
C LEU A 313 18.46 13.40 -15.95
N PRO A 314 19.63 12.84 -15.58
CA PRO A 314 19.97 11.49 -16.02
C PRO A 314 18.94 10.49 -15.47
N GLY A 315 18.56 9.53 -16.32
CA GLY A 315 17.43 8.60 -16.09
C GLY A 315 16.09 9.07 -16.67
N CYS A 316 15.90 10.38 -16.85
CA CYS A 316 14.73 10.92 -17.53
C CYS A 316 15.03 11.04 -19.03
N ASP A 317 14.50 10.13 -19.86
CA ASP A 317 14.88 10.02 -21.27
C ASP A 317 13.91 10.71 -22.25
N THR A 318 12.76 11.20 -21.75
CA THR A 318 11.71 11.76 -22.60
C THR A 318 11.63 13.28 -22.42
N PRO A 319 12.02 14.09 -23.43
CA PRO A 319 11.85 15.53 -23.36
C PRO A 319 10.35 15.89 -23.41
N TYR A 320 10.03 17.09 -22.95
CA TYR A 320 8.66 17.61 -23.02
C TYR A 320 8.19 17.79 -24.47
N GLU A 321 6.97 17.36 -24.74
CA GLU A 321 6.26 17.61 -26.01
C GLU A 321 4.86 18.17 -25.74
N PRO A 322 4.35 19.12 -26.55
CA PRO A 322 2.97 19.60 -26.44
C PRO A 322 1.92 18.47 -26.42
N GLY A 323 1.02 18.52 -25.44
CA GLY A 323 -0.09 17.56 -25.30
C GLY A 323 0.25 16.29 -24.53
N VAL A 324 1.49 16.13 -24.03
CA VAL A 324 1.80 15.07 -23.07
C VAL A 324 1.14 15.36 -21.72
N VAL A 325 0.73 14.30 -21.04
CA VAL A 325 0.21 14.32 -19.67
C VAL A 325 1.00 13.37 -18.79
N THR A 326 0.94 13.61 -17.48
CA THR A 326 1.62 12.80 -16.47
C THR A 326 0.73 12.61 -15.25
N GLY A 327 1.12 11.72 -14.35
CA GLY A 327 0.46 11.49 -13.08
C GLY A 327 0.87 10.14 -12.49
N ILE A 328 0.14 9.72 -11.46
CA ILE A 328 0.38 8.48 -10.73
C ILE A 328 -0.81 7.55 -10.91
N PHE A 329 -0.55 6.27 -11.08
CA PHE A 329 -1.55 5.22 -11.12
C PHE A 329 -1.35 4.29 -9.93
N LEU A 330 -2.37 4.13 -9.08
CA LEU A 330 -2.37 3.20 -7.97
C LEU A 330 -3.34 2.05 -8.27
N ASN A 331 -2.91 0.83 -8.02
CA ASN A 331 -3.70 -0.35 -8.27
C ASN A 331 -4.70 -0.56 -7.14
N THR A 332 -5.99 -0.46 -7.45
CA THR A 332 -7.08 -0.76 -6.50
C THR A 332 -6.89 -2.11 -5.83
N ARG A 333 -6.36 -3.12 -6.55
CA ARG A 333 -6.13 -4.47 -6.02
C ARG A 333 -5.04 -4.54 -4.95
N ALA A 334 -4.10 -3.58 -4.93
CA ALA A 334 -3.05 -3.48 -3.93
C ALA A 334 -3.46 -2.59 -2.76
N MET A 335 -4.12 -1.46 -3.04
CA MET A 335 -4.53 -0.50 -2.00
C MET A 335 -5.49 -1.08 -0.95
N VAL A 336 -6.29 -2.09 -1.31
CA VAL A 336 -7.18 -2.81 -0.38
C VAL A 336 -6.46 -3.87 0.47
N LEU A 337 -5.16 -4.05 0.27
CA LEU A 337 -4.33 -4.98 1.03
C LEU A 337 -3.57 -4.24 2.14
N ALA A 338 -3.37 -4.93 3.26
CA ALA A 338 -2.61 -4.38 4.36
C ALA A 338 -1.16 -4.10 3.97
N ASN A 339 -0.61 -3.00 4.51
CA ASN A 339 0.77 -2.54 4.30
C ASN A 339 1.08 -1.94 2.91
N ASP A 340 0.08 -1.61 2.08
CA ASP A 340 0.31 -0.93 0.79
C ASP A 340 0.28 0.62 0.88
N VAL A 341 0.27 1.18 2.10
CA VAL A 341 0.16 2.64 2.37
C VAL A 341 1.30 3.50 1.78
N MET A 342 2.32 2.84 1.23
CA MET A 342 3.57 3.39 0.74
C MET A 342 3.50 3.78 -0.73
N ALA A 343 2.54 3.20 -1.46
CA ALA A 343 2.51 3.21 -2.92
C ALA A 343 2.52 4.63 -3.48
N PHE A 344 1.68 5.53 -2.94
CA PHE A 344 1.69 6.93 -3.39
C PHE A 344 3.03 7.62 -3.13
N ALA A 345 3.64 7.40 -1.96
CA ALA A 345 4.92 8.01 -1.61
C ALA A 345 6.06 7.53 -2.53
N HIS A 346 6.05 6.24 -2.89
CA HIS A 346 7.01 5.65 -3.83
C HIS A 346 6.85 6.23 -5.23
N GLU A 347 5.63 6.21 -5.77
CA GLU A 347 5.34 6.74 -7.11
C GLU A 347 5.54 8.25 -7.22
N ALA A 348 5.29 9.00 -6.15
CA ALA A 348 5.63 10.41 -6.07
C ALA A 348 7.14 10.64 -6.16
N GLY A 349 7.97 9.69 -5.73
CA GLY A 349 9.42 9.74 -5.89
C GLY A 349 9.81 9.68 -7.37
N HIS A 350 9.26 8.74 -8.12
CA HIS A 350 9.44 8.64 -9.56
C HIS A 350 8.92 9.87 -10.31
N PHE A 351 7.71 10.35 -9.98
CA PHE A 351 7.19 11.62 -10.50
C PHE A 351 8.14 12.80 -10.24
N LEU A 352 8.86 12.79 -9.11
CA LEU A 352 9.85 13.79 -8.75
C LEU A 352 11.28 13.47 -9.22
N GLY A 353 11.44 12.46 -10.09
CA GLY A 353 12.71 12.15 -10.77
C GLY A 353 13.65 11.22 -10.01
N LEU A 354 13.16 10.47 -9.01
CA LEU A 354 13.94 9.46 -8.31
C LEU A 354 13.86 8.10 -9.01
N GLU A 355 14.98 7.40 -9.06
CA GLU A 355 15.06 6.04 -9.59
C GLU A 355 15.06 5.02 -8.44
N HIS A 356 14.77 3.77 -8.77
CA HIS A 356 14.91 2.66 -7.83
C HIS A 356 16.35 2.50 -7.30
N VAL A 357 16.51 2.39 -5.97
CA VAL A 357 17.85 2.26 -5.34
C VAL A 357 18.59 0.97 -5.69
N TYR A 358 17.88 -0.02 -6.24
CA TYR A 358 18.43 -1.31 -6.65
C TYR A 358 18.62 -1.44 -8.16
N ILE A 359 18.36 -0.38 -8.95
CA ILE A 359 18.45 -0.45 -10.41
C ILE A 359 19.85 -0.91 -10.86
N GLU A 360 19.93 -1.77 -11.88
CA GLU A 360 21.22 -2.12 -12.47
C GLU A 360 21.82 -0.89 -13.16
N GLY A 361 22.97 -0.43 -12.67
CA GLY A 361 23.59 0.81 -13.12
C GLY A 361 23.78 1.75 -11.94
N ASP A 362 23.10 2.89 -12.01
CA ASP A 362 23.20 4.00 -11.06
C ASP A 362 21.82 4.65 -10.92
N ASP A 363 21.35 4.85 -9.68
CA ASP A 363 20.14 5.65 -9.38
C ASP A 363 20.46 7.16 -9.34
N TYR A 364 21.71 7.50 -9.65
CA TYR A 364 22.29 8.83 -9.74
C TYR A 364 22.37 9.54 -8.38
N CYS A 365 22.46 8.76 -7.29
CA CYS A 365 22.64 9.24 -5.93
C CYS A 365 23.84 8.50 -5.29
N ASP A 366 24.86 9.22 -4.84
CA ASP A 366 26.08 8.57 -4.30
C ASP A 366 25.84 8.01 -2.87
N ASP A 367 24.79 8.48 -2.19
CA ASP A 367 24.46 8.17 -0.81
C ASP A 367 23.41 7.06 -0.63
N THR A 368 22.95 6.43 -1.71
CA THR A 368 22.05 5.27 -1.71
C THR A 368 22.85 3.96 -1.83
N PRO A 369 22.76 3.06 -0.83
CA PRO A 369 23.46 1.77 -0.91
C PRO A 369 22.82 0.83 -1.95
N TRP A 370 23.54 0.53 -3.04
CA TRP A 370 23.08 -0.46 -4.01
C TRP A 370 23.15 -1.91 -3.49
N TYR A 371 22.17 -2.72 -3.86
CA TYR A 371 22.16 -4.17 -3.63
C TYR A 371 21.55 -4.94 -4.81
N ASP A 372 21.95 -6.20 -5.00
CA ASP A 372 21.36 -7.08 -6.02
C ASP A 372 19.96 -7.54 -5.57
N ARG A 373 18.91 -6.88 -6.08
CA ARG A 373 17.52 -7.24 -5.76
C ARG A 373 17.17 -8.65 -6.18
N LYS A 374 17.66 -9.12 -7.32
CA LYS A 374 17.33 -10.46 -7.81
C LYS A 374 17.88 -11.54 -6.87
N ALA A 375 19.15 -11.41 -6.47
CA ALA A 375 19.76 -12.31 -5.50
C ALA A 375 19.08 -12.24 -4.13
N TYR A 376 18.64 -11.04 -3.71
CA TYR A 376 17.87 -10.84 -2.49
C TYR A 376 16.54 -11.62 -2.53
N VAL A 377 15.72 -11.43 -3.57
CA VAL A 377 14.42 -12.11 -3.71
C VAL A 377 14.59 -13.63 -3.76
N GLU A 378 15.58 -14.14 -4.51
CA GLU A 378 15.89 -15.59 -4.55
C GLU A 378 16.29 -16.15 -3.18
N THR A 379 17.01 -15.36 -2.38
CA THR A 379 17.46 -15.77 -1.04
C THR A 379 16.29 -15.75 -0.05
N MET A 380 15.47 -14.70 -0.10
CA MET A 380 14.39 -14.51 0.87
C MET A 380 13.19 -15.41 0.59
N ARG A 381 12.85 -15.68 -0.68
CA ARG A 381 11.70 -16.51 -1.09
C ARG A 381 10.39 -16.09 -0.39
N GLY A 382 10.15 -14.79 -0.31
CA GLY A 382 8.99 -14.19 0.36
C GLY A 382 9.10 -14.04 1.88
N ASN A 383 10.18 -14.49 2.51
CA ASN A 383 10.37 -14.27 3.95
C ASN A 383 10.60 -12.78 4.25
N ILE A 384 10.02 -12.32 5.36
CA ILE A 384 10.15 -10.95 5.84
C ILE A 384 11.60 -10.68 6.27
N SER A 385 12.24 -9.69 5.63
CA SER A 385 13.52 -9.13 6.05
C SER A 385 13.60 -7.66 5.66
N PHE A 386 14.04 -6.84 6.60
CA PHE A 386 14.23 -5.40 6.41
C PHE A 386 15.72 -5.08 6.19
N LYS A 387 16.59 -6.10 6.10
CA LYS A 387 18.01 -5.93 5.81
C LYS A 387 18.31 -6.25 4.37
N ARG A 388 19.32 -5.55 3.84
CA ARG A 388 19.99 -5.80 2.57
C ARG A 388 21.50 -5.90 2.79
N THR A 389 22.22 -6.32 1.76
CA THR A 389 23.69 -6.36 1.78
C THR A 389 24.20 -5.44 0.68
N ASN A 390 24.96 -4.41 1.04
CA ASN A 390 25.53 -3.48 0.07
C ASN A 390 26.52 -4.25 -0.81
N ALA A 391 26.32 -4.26 -2.13
CA ALA A 391 27.11 -5.14 -2.98
C ALA A 391 28.55 -4.66 -3.21
N ALA A 392 28.81 -3.37 -3.04
CA ALA A 392 30.16 -2.82 -3.17
C ALA A 392 31.04 -3.15 -1.95
N THR A 393 30.46 -3.12 -0.75
CA THR A 393 31.19 -3.28 0.53
C THR A 393 31.01 -4.64 1.20
N GLY A 394 29.89 -5.33 0.93
CA GLY A 394 29.47 -6.55 1.64
C GLY A 394 28.85 -6.31 3.02
N GLU A 395 28.72 -5.05 3.47
CA GLU A 395 28.14 -4.73 4.77
C GLU A 395 26.61 -4.77 4.75
N PRO A 396 25.94 -5.26 5.81
CA PRO A 396 24.50 -5.23 5.91
C PRO A 396 24.01 -3.80 6.21
N PHE A 397 22.87 -3.43 5.63
CA PHE A 397 22.17 -2.17 5.92
C PHE A 397 20.67 -2.40 6.02
N TRP A 398 19.95 -1.44 6.61
CA TRP A 398 18.49 -1.45 6.68
C TRP A 398 17.91 -0.86 5.41
N SER A 399 16.97 -1.56 4.78
CA SER A 399 16.16 -1.01 3.69
C SER A 399 15.21 0.01 4.28
N ASP A 400 15.51 1.29 4.10
CA ASP A 400 14.73 2.38 4.67
C ASP A 400 14.42 3.52 3.70
N ASN A 401 14.94 3.43 2.48
CA ASN A 401 14.62 4.34 1.40
C ASN A 401 13.23 4.03 0.83
N ILE A 402 12.43 5.06 0.54
CA ILE A 402 11.11 4.90 -0.07
C ILE A 402 11.18 4.31 -1.49
N MET A 403 12.28 4.51 -2.21
CA MET A 403 12.50 3.99 -3.57
C MET A 403 13.06 2.56 -3.59
N ASP A 404 12.95 1.82 -2.49
CA ASP A 404 13.24 0.39 -2.45
C ASP A 404 11.95 -0.43 -2.63
N TYR A 405 12.11 -1.73 -2.91
CA TYR A 405 11.03 -2.71 -2.99
C TYR A 405 11.15 -3.76 -1.87
N GLU A 406 10.17 -4.67 -1.83
CA GLU A 406 10.05 -5.74 -0.84
C GLU A 406 9.80 -5.21 0.58
N TYR A 407 9.82 -6.11 1.56
CA TYR A 407 9.78 -5.72 2.96
C TYR A 407 10.97 -4.80 3.32
N GLY A 408 10.65 -3.63 3.84
CA GLY A 408 11.58 -2.57 4.22
C GLY A 408 10.84 -1.51 5.04
N PHE A 409 11.58 -0.60 5.66
CA PHE A 409 10.98 0.52 6.40
C PHE A 409 10.38 1.56 5.46
N MET A 410 11.00 1.77 4.28
CA MET A 410 10.48 2.63 3.22
C MET A 410 10.00 3.99 3.77
N ALA A 411 10.85 4.63 4.57
CA ALA A 411 10.46 5.70 5.48
C ALA A 411 11.35 6.96 5.36
N GLY A 412 12.20 7.04 4.33
CA GLY A 412 13.07 8.19 4.13
C GLY A 412 13.56 8.37 2.69
N ILE A 413 14.12 9.55 2.46
CA ILE A 413 14.73 10.01 1.21
C ILE A 413 16.10 10.62 1.53
N THR A 414 17.12 10.32 0.73
CA THR A 414 18.51 10.72 1.01
C THR A 414 18.80 12.16 0.56
N PRO A 415 19.85 12.81 1.09
CA PRO A 415 20.28 14.13 0.63
C PRO A 415 20.52 14.26 -0.88
N ASP A 416 21.09 13.25 -1.56
CA ASP A 416 21.29 13.32 -3.00
C ASP A 416 19.97 13.16 -3.78
N GLN A 417 19.07 12.30 -3.31
CA GLN A 417 17.70 12.24 -3.85
C GLN A 417 16.97 13.58 -3.68
N VAL A 418 17.13 14.27 -2.55
CA VAL A 418 16.55 15.62 -2.36
C VAL A 418 17.09 16.62 -3.39
N LYS A 419 18.37 16.57 -3.76
CA LYS A 419 18.90 17.44 -4.83
C LYS A 419 18.19 17.19 -6.16
N ARG A 420 17.90 15.92 -6.49
CA ARG A 420 17.14 15.56 -7.69
C ARG A 420 15.70 16.07 -7.62
N ILE A 421 15.01 15.88 -6.50
CA ILE A 421 13.65 16.42 -6.28
C ILE A 421 13.65 17.94 -6.50
N GLN A 422 14.57 18.67 -5.89
CA GLN A 422 14.66 20.13 -6.00
C GLN A 422 14.94 20.58 -7.44
N HIS A 423 15.79 19.84 -8.17
CA HIS A 423 16.01 20.07 -9.60
C HIS A 423 14.72 19.84 -10.41
N THR A 424 14.00 18.75 -10.15
CA THR A 424 12.71 18.46 -10.79
C THR A 424 11.72 19.59 -10.56
N LEU A 425 11.53 20.03 -9.32
CA LEU A 425 10.62 21.14 -9.00
C LEU A 425 10.97 22.42 -9.78
N GLN A 426 12.25 22.70 -9.98
CA GLN A 426 12.70 23.93 -10.64
C GLN A 426 12.59 23.90 -12.16
N TYR A 427 12.76 22.72 -12.79
CA TYR A 427 12.98 22.64 -14.24
C TYR A 427 12.00 21.74 -15.00
N ALA A 428 11.23 20.90 -14.32
CA ALA A 428 10.27 20.02 -14.97
C ALA A 428 8.98 20.77 -15.33
N TYR A 429 8.36 20.34 -16.42
CA TYR A 429 6.99 20.72 -16.79
C TYR A 429 5.97 19.88 -16.03
N LEU A 430 4.72 20.35 -15.99
CA LEU A 430 3.57 19.62 -15.44
C LEU A 430 3.68 19.28 -13.94
N ILE A 431 4.52 20.02 -13.21
CA ILE A 431 4.48 20.05 -11.75
C ILE A 431 3.39 21.05 -11.34
N PRO A 432 2.36 20.63 -10.59
CA PRO A 432 1.29 21.54 -10.16
C PRO A 432 1.82 22.70 -9.34
N GLY A 433 1.30 23.92 -9.56
CA GLY A 433 1.67 25.14 -8.83
C GLY A 433 2.80 25.98 -9.46
N GLU A 434 3.31 26.96 -8.72
CA GLU A 434 4.22 28.00 -9.24
C GLU A 434 5.69 27.56 -9.41
N ALA A 435 6.12 26.43 -8.85
CA ALA A 435 7.52 26.00 -8.99
C ALA A 435 7.78 25.35 -10.35
N GLY A 436 6.78 24.64 -10.88
CA GLY A 436 6.87 23.98 -12.18
C GLY A 436 7.16 24.96 -13.30
N LYS A 437 7.87 24.48 -14.32
CA LYS A 437 8.08 25.26 -15.54
C LYS A 437 6.76 25.36 -16.30
N GLU A 438 6.29 26.59 -16.54
CA GLU A 438 5.08 26.82 -17.32
C GLU A 438 5.21 26.17 -18.70
N ALA A 439 4.25 25.32 -19.05
CA ALA A 439 4.18 24.77 -20.39
C ALA A 439 4.02 25.92 -21.41
N PRO A 440 4.73 25.91 -22.55
CA PRO A 440 4.54 26.92 -23.58
C PRO A 440 3.06 26.96 -23.97
N ALA A 441 2.43 28.13 -23.92
CA ALA A 441 1.01 28.29 -24.23
C ALA A 441 0.65 27.72 -25.61
N VAL A 442 0.23 26.47 -25.65
CA VAL A 442 -0.29 25.84 -26.86
C VAL A 442 -1.73 26.32 -27.02
N ARG A 443 -2.18 26.52 -28.25
CA ARG A 443 -3.61 26.61 -28.52
C ARG A 443 -4.21 25.21 -28.35
N SER A 444 -4.41 24.76 -27.11
CA SER A 444 -4.78 23.40 -26.70
C SER A 444 -6.19 22.96 -27.10
N ALA A 445 -6.85 23.70 -28.00
CA ALA A 445 -8.17 23.32 -28.49
C ALA A 445 -8.02 22.22 -29.54
N GLY A 446 -8.13 20.95 -29.12
CA GLY A 446 -8.38 19.82 -30.01
C GLY A 446 -7.18 18.92 -30.34
N GLN A 447 -6.09 18.95 -29.56
CA GLN A 447 -5.10 17.87 -29.59
C GLN A 447 -5.47 16.82 -28.52
N PRO A 448 -5.51 15.52 -28.87
CA PRO A 448 -5.74 14.46 -27.88
C PRO A 448 -4.59 14.44 -26.87
N ARG A 449 -4.90 14.28 -25.58
CA ARG A 449 -3.88 14.09 -24.53
C ARG A 449 -3.31 12.68 -24.67
N ARG A 450 -2.02 12.54 -24.37
CA ARG A 450 -1.33 11.24 -24.38
C ARG A 450 -0.35 11.14 -23.23
N PHE A 451 -0.23 9.96 -22.65
CA PHE A 451 0.83 9.67 -21.70
C PHE A 451 2.18 9.53 -22.43
N GLY A 452 3.28 9.61 -21.67
CA GLY A 452 4.61 9.36 -22.20
C GLY A 452 4.80 7.90 -22.66
N ASP A 453 5.85 7.64 -23.44
CA ASP A 453 6.05 6.33 -24.07
C ASP A 453 6.44 5.21 -23.09
N LYS A 454 6.88 5.54 -21.87
CA LYS A 454 7.40 4.57 -20.89
C LYS A 454 6.97 4.93 -19.46
N PRO A 455 5.96 4.27 -18.90
CA PRO A 455 5.71 4.35 -17.47
C PRO A 455 6.89 3.76 -16.69
N VAL A 456 7.14 4.33 -15.52
CA VAL A 456 8.11 3.86 -14.53
C VAL A 456 7.34 3.05 -13.51
N ARG A 457 7.86 1.88 -13.22
CA ARG A 457 7.38 1.02 -12.16
C ARG A 457 8.52 0.83 -11.21
#